data_AF-A0A5N1IU60-F1
#
_entry.id   AF-A0A5N1IU60-F1
#
_cell.length_a   1.000
_cell.length_b   1.000
_cell.length_c   1.000
_cell.angle_alpha   90.00
_cell.angle_beta   90.00
_cell.angle_gamma   90.00
#
_symmetry.space_group_name_H-M   'P 1'
#
loop_
_entity.id
_entity.type
_entity.pdbx_description
1 polymer ?
#
loop_
_entity_poly.entity_id
_entity_poly.type
_entity_poly.pdbx_seq_one_letter_code
_entity_poly.pdbx_strand_id
1 'polypeptide(L)'
;MKVNFQLVDNYAISFEGRHIDVHNNFNFLGFEYKVETQTLILKWIKSAGDWVNSDELPQFALIHFEVNYLNITPRNPLSQTSEDTCLSDITFFPSSDRITNDSIIGQSMPHNKDDILYLFQNDQVIRVNCKEIRFIIGTEEI
;
A
#
# COMPACT_ATOMS: atom_id res chain seq x y z
N MET A 1 6.24 13.13 -5.47
CA MET A 1 6.36 12.21 -4.32
C MET A 1 7.76 11.60 -4.29
N LYS A 2 8.34 11.34 -3.10
CA LYS A 2 9.60 10.60 -2.92
C LYS A 2 9.34 9.25 -2.26
N VAL A 3 10.12 8.21 -2.60
CA VAL A 3 10.02 6.87 -2.01
C VAL A 3 11.40 6.25 -1.79
N ASN A 4 11.52 5.33 -0.83
CA ASN A 4 12.72 4.52 -0.58
C ASN A 4 12.61 3.07 -1.08
N PHE A 5 11.58 2.77 -1.87
CA PHE A 5 11.27 1.45 -2.42
C PHE A 5 10.84 1.58 -3.89
N GLN A 6 10.71 0.44 -4.57
CA GLN A 6 10.16 0.36 -5.93
C GLN A 6 8.94 -0.57 -5.96
N LEU A 7 7.94 -0.25 -6.77
CA LEU A 7 6.88 -1.21 -7.08
C LEU A 7 7.38 -2.20 -8.13
N VAL A 8 7.01 -3.47 -7.97
CA VAL A 8 7.31 -4.56 -8.90
C VAL A 8 6.00 -5.24 -9.26
N ASP A 9 5.70 -5.26 -10.56
CA ASP A 9 4.54 -5.94 -11.15
C ASP A 9 3.18 -5.64 -10.48
N ASN A 10 3.08 -4.48 -9.82
CA ASN A 10 1.89 -4.00 -9.11
C ASN A 10 1.40 -4.87 -7.93
N TYR A 11 2.06 -5.98 -7.57
CA TYR A 11 1.73 -6.79 -6.38
C TYR A 11 2.86 -6.86 -5.36
N ALA A 12 4.03 -6.29 -5.67
CA ALA A 12 5.22 -6.42 -4.84
C ALA A 12 5.98 -5.11 -4.65
N ILE A 13 6.79 -5.10 -3.59
CA ILE A 13 7.72 -4.02 -3.25
C ILE A 13 9.16 -4.56 -3.31
N SER A 14 10.04 -3.84 -4.01
CA SER A 14 11.48 -4.03 -3.93
C SER A 14 12.09 -3.03 -2.96
N PHE A 15 12.76 -3.54 -1.92
CA PHE A 15 13.40 -2.74 -0.88
C PHE A 15 14.72 -3.39 -0.46
N GLU A 16 15.83 -2.63 -0.53
CA GLU A 16 17.17 -3.11 -0.16
C GLU A 16 17.56 -4.47 -0.81
N GLY A 17 17.13 -4.69 -2.06
CA GLY A 17 17.42 -5.91 -2.82
C GLY A 17 16.50 -7.09 -2.49
N ARG A 18 15.55 -6.94 -1.56
CA ARG A 18 14.50 -7.94 -1.30
C ARG A 18 13.29 -7.69 -2.17
N HIS A 19 12.71 -8.76 -2.69
CA HIS A 19 11.38 -8.77 -3.30
C HIS A 19 10.36 -9.18 -2.23
N ILE A 20 9.36 -8.33 -2.02
CA ILE A 20 8.35 -8.47 -0.96
C ILE A 20 6.99 -8.54 -1.63
N ASP A 21 6.42 -9.73 -1.73
CA ASP A 21 5.08 -9.96 -2.31
C ASP A 21 4.00 -9.51 -1.32
N VAL A 22 3.47 -8.30 -1.51
CA VAL A 22 2.50 -7.70 -0.59
C VAL A 22 1.08 -8.25 -0.77
N HIS A 23 0.83 -9.01 -1.85
CA HIS A 23 -0.45 -9.65 -2.15
C HIS A 23 -0.60 -10.99 -1.43
N ASN A 24 0.39 -11.88 -1.58
CA ASN A 24 0.29 -13.26 -1.10
C ASN A 24 0.87 -13.47 0.30
N ASN A 25 1.90 -12.69 0.68
CA ASN A 25 2.67 -12.99 1.89
C ASN A 25 2.26 -12.16 3.10
N PHE A 26 1.38 -11.17 2.95
CA PHE A 26 1.03 -10.24 4.01
C PHE A 26 -0.47 -9.95 4.08
N ASN A 27 -0.97 -9.84 5.31
CA ASN A 27 -2.31 -9.39 5.62
C ASN A 27 -2.26 -7.92 6.05
N PHE A 28 -3.13 -7.11 5.47
CA PHE A 28 -3.35 -5.73 5.89
C PHE A 28 -4.00 -5.68 7.27
N LEU A 29 -3.38 -4.95 8.19
CA LEU A 29 -3.89 -4.75 9.56
C LEU A 29 -4.81 -3.54 9.68
N GLY A 30 -4.67 -2.56 8.79
CA GLY A 30 -5.41 -1.32 8.84
C GLY A 30 -4.53 -0.08 8.69
N PHE A 31 -5.12 1.06 9.02
CA PHE A 31 -4.49 2.35 8.86
C PHE A 31 -4.80 3.32 10.01
N GLU A 32 -3.89 4.27 10.21
CA GLU A 32 -4.06 5.40 11.12
C GLU A 32 -3.74 6.69 10.39
N TYR A 33 -4.58 7.71 10.56
CA TYR A 33 -4.31 9.06 10.05
C TYR A 33 -4.11 10.05 11.19
N LYS A 34 -2.90 10.61 11.28
CA LYS A 34 -2.52 11.61 12.28
C LYS A 34 -2.73 13.00 11.70
N VAL A 35 -3.79 13.68 12.14
CA VAL A 35 -4.19 15.00 11.62
C VAL A 35 -3.12 16.06 11.88
N GLU A 36 -2.52 16.07 13.09
CA GLU A 36 -1.52 17.07 13.49
C GLU A 36 -0.28 17.08 12.59
N THR A 37 0.14 15.90 12.13
CA THR A 37 1.34 15.72 11.32
C THR A 37 1.04 15.40 9.86
N GLN A 38 -0.24 15.37 9.47
CA GLN A 38 -0.72 14.96 8.15
C GLN A 38 -0.06 13.66 7.69
N THR A 39 -0.04 12.66 8.58
CA THR A 39 0.68 11.40 8.37
C THR A 39 -0.29 10.25 8.29
N LEU A 40 -0.23 9.48 7.20
CA LEU A 40 -0.97 8.22 7.06
C LEU A 40 -0.02 7.04 7.24
N ILE A 41 -0.38 6.12 8.13
CA ILE A 41 0.38 4.90 8.38
C ILE A 41 -0.50 3.73 7.94
N LEU A 42 -0.02 2.93 6.99
CA LEU A 42 -0.63 1.68 6.56
C LEU A 42 0.23 0.52 7.08
N LYS A 43 -0.39 -0.52 7.65
CA LYS A 43 0.34 -1.61 8.35
C LYS A 43 0.00 -2.98 7.78
N TRP A 44 1.02 -3.83 7.67
CA TRP A 44 0.90 -5.21 7.23
C TRP A 44 1.64 -6.15 8.16
N ILE A 45 1.10 -7.36 8.32
CA ILE A 45 1.73 -8.46 9.04
C ILE A 45 1.87 -9.67 8.13
N LYS A 46 2.93 -10.45 8.34
CA LYS A 46 3.13 -11.73 7.66
C LYS A 46 1.89 -12.62 7.76
N SER A 47 1.46 -13.19 6.63
CA SER A 47 0.35 -14.13 6.62
C SER A 47 0.77 -15.50 7.16
N ALA A 48 -0.20 -16.28 7.65
CA ALA A 48 0.04 -17.62 8.19
C ALA A 48 -0.05 -18.72 7.10
N GLY A 49 0.02 -18.35 5.81
CA GLY A 49 -0.07 -19.31 4.71
C GLY A 49 1.17 -20.19 4.63
N ASP A 50 0.98 -21.49 4.39
CA ASP A 50 2.08 -22.47 4.30
C ASP A 50 3.06 -22.19 3.14
N TRP A 51 2.65 -21.35 2.17
CA TRP A 51 3.49 -20.91 1.06
C TRP A 51 4.46 -19.79 1.43
N VAL A 52 4.24 -19.10 2.55
CA VAL A 52 5.07 -17.96 2.95
C VAL A 52 6.40 -18.46 3.51
N ASN A 53 7.50 -17.93 2.98
CA ASN A 53 8.85 -18.30 3.43
C ASN A 53 9.02 -18.01 4.93
N SER A 54 9.67 -18.93 5.68
CA SER A 54 9.96 -18.75 7.10
C SER A 54 10.75 -17.47 7.40
N ASP A 55 11.62 -17.06 6.48
CA ASP A 55 12.53 -15.91 6.60
C ASP A 55 11.91 -14.62 6.02
N GLU A 56 10.63 -14.67 5.62
CA GLU A 56 9.88 -13.47 5.22
C GLU A 56 9.75 -12.48 6.38
N LEU A 57 9.67 -11.18 6.05
CA LEU A 57 9.51 -10.10 7.03
C LEU A 57 8.32 -10.38 7.96
N PRO A 58 8.44 -10.14 9.28
CA PRO A 58 7.33 -10.36 10.20
C PRO A 58 6.20 -9.33 10.00
N GLN A 59 6.56 -8.07 9.74
CA GLN A 59 5.63 -6.97 9.51
C GLN A 59 6.34 -5.78 8.86
N PHE A 60 5.58 -4.88 8.25
CA PHE A 60 6.07 -3.60 7.75
C PHE A 60 4.99 -2.53 7.76
N ALA A 61 5.40 -1.29 7.57
CA ALA A 61 4.50 -0.17 7.34
C ALA A 61 4.92 0.70 6.16
N LEU A 62 3.92 1.30 5.52
CA LEU A 62 4.09 2.40 4.57
C LEU A 62 3.64 3.69 5.24
N ILE A 63 4.61 4.55 5.58
CA ILE A 63 4.38 5.81 6.26
C ILE A 63 4.41 6.94 5.22
N HIS A 64 3.29 7.64 5.09
CA HIS A 64 3.09 8.73 4.15
C HIS A 64 3.18 10.06 4.91
N PHE A 65 4.13 10.91 4.54
CA PHE A 65 4.39 12.18 5.19
C PHE A 65 3.87 13.35 4.37
N GLU A 66 3.34 14.36 5.05
CA GLU A 66 2.74 15.57 4.43
C GLU A 66 1.66 15.16 3.39
N VAL A 67 0.69 14.37 3.85
CA VAL A 67 -0.46 13.94 3.05
C VAL A 67 -1.32 15.16 2.69
N ASN A 68 -1.45 15.42 1.40
CA ASN A 68 -2.23 16.54 0.87
C ASN A 68 -3.52 16.09 0.15
N TYR A 69 -3.69 14.79 -0.06
CA TYR A 69 -4.91 14.18 -0.56
C TYR A 69 -5.05 12.77 0.00
N LEU A 70 -6.21 12.48 0.57
CA LEU A 70 -6.59 11.16 1.04
C LEU A 70 -8.02 10.89 0.60
N ASN A 71 -8.22 9.82 -0.14
CA ASN A 71 -9.53 9.31 -0.51
C ASN A 71 -9.58 7.82 -0.19
N ILE A 72 -10.66 7.39 0.47
CA ILE A 72 -10.89 5.99 0.82
C ILE A 72 -12.25 5.60 0.27
N THR A 73 -12.24 4.80 -0.79
CA THR A 73 -13.44 4.23 -1.38
C THR A 73 -13.90 3.06 -0.49
N PRO A 74 -15.18 3.00 -0.10
CA PRO A 74 -15.66 1.91 0.73
C PRO A 74 -15.56 0.58 -0.03
N ARG A 75 -15.37 -0.52 0.71
CA ARG A 75 -15.46 -1.87 0.16
C ARG A 75 -16.83 -2.13 -0.48
N ASN A 76 -16.88 -3.11 -1.36
CA ASN A 76 -18.13 -3.68 -1.83
C ASN A 76 -18.78 -4.53 -0.71
N PRO A 77 -20.05 -4.25 -0.34
CA PRO A 77 -20.74 -4.97 0.72
C PRO A 77 -21.08 -6.42 0.34
N LEU A 78 -20.95 -6.80 -0.94
CA LEU A 78 -21.21 -8.16 -1.43
C LEU A 78 -19.95 -9.05 -1.45
N SER A 79 -18.75 -8.47 -1.32
CA SER A 79 -17.50 -9.24 -1.29
C SER A 79 -17.39 -10.08 -0.02
N GLN A 80 -16.62 -11.16 -0.06
CA GLN A 80 -16.40 -12.00 1.11
C GLN A 80 -15.51 -11.27 2.12
N THR A 81 -15.81 -11.37 3.42
CA THR A 81 -15.01 -10.71 4.46
C THR A 81 -13.62 -11.33 4.63
N SER A 82 -13.42 -12.56 4.17
CA SER A 82 -12.10 -13.23 4.14
C SER A 82 -11.06 -12.48 3.31
N GLU A 83 -11.51 -11.65 2.37
CA GLU A 83 -10.66 -10.89 1.45
C GLU A 83 -10.31 -9.49 1.98
N ASP A 84 -10.86 -9.08 3.14
CA ASP A 84 -10.75 -7.72 3.66
C ASP A 84 -9.32 -7.27 4.00
N THR A 85 -8.44 -8.25 4.20
CA THR A 85 -7.03 -7.99 4.53
C THR A 85 -6.09 -8.16 3.35
N CYS A 86 -6.61 -8.57 2.18
CA CYS A 86 -5.78 -8.87 1.02
C CYS A 86 -5.68 -7.66 0.09
N LEU A 87 -4.47 -7.14 -0.07
CA LEU A 87 -4.18 -6.13 -1.07
C LEU A 87 -4.09 -6.81 -2.43
N SER A 88 -4.94 -6.46 -3.39
CA SER A 88 -4.87 -6.95 -4.77
C SER A 88 -3.67 -6.33 -5.49
N ASP A 89 -3.62 -5.00 -5.52
CA ASP A 89 -2.66 -4.26 -6.33
C ASP A 89 -2.21 -2.96 -5.63
N ILE A 90 -1.01 -2.53 -5.99
CA ILE A 90 -0.39 -1.28 -5.60
C ILE A 90 0.16 -0.58 -6.85
N THR A 91 -0.17 0.69 -7.04
CA THR A 91 0.26 1.44 -8.22
C THR A 91 0.46 2.90 -7.91
N PHE A 92 1.44 3.53 -8.58
CA PHE A 92 1.44 4.97 -8.73
C PHE A 92 0.48 5.37 -9.84
N PHE A 93 -0.15 6.54 -9.76
CA PHE A 93 -1.08 7.01 -10.79
C PHE A 93 -1.14 8.55 -10.84
N PRO A 94 -1.19 9.19 -12.03
CA PRO A 94 -1.23 10.64 -12.14
C PRO A 94 -2.40 11.29 -11.38
N SER A 95 -2.11 12.28 -10.51
CA SER A 95 -3.17 12.99 -9.76
C SER A 95 -4.10 13.82 -10.66
N SER A 96 -3.69 14.17 -11.88
CA SER A 96 -4.54 14.90 -12.84
C SER A 96 -5.73 14.09 -13.32
N ASP A 97 -5.65 12.76 -13.22
CA ASP A 97 -6.61 11.83 -13.81
C ASP A 97 -7.50 11.17 -12.73
N ARG A 98 -7.61 11.79 -11.55
CA ARG A 98 -8.46 11.33 -10.43
C ARG A 98 -9.92 11.10 -10.77
N ILE A 99 -10.45 11.86 -11.74
CA ILE A 99 -11.87 11.81 -12.11
C ILE A 99 -12.15 10.67 -13.08
N THR A 100 -11.15 10.27 -13.86
CA THR A 100 -11.32 9.40 -15.02
C THR A 100 -10.98 7.95 -14.72
N ASN A 101 -10.11 7.67 -13.74
CA ASN A 101 -9.59 6.32 -13.60
C ASN A 101 -8.90 6.00 -12.25
N ASP A 102 -9.09 4.75 -11.81
CA ASP A 102 -8.32 4.05 -10.77
C ASP A 102 -7.62 2.81 -11.35
N SER A 103 -7.15 2.89 -12.61
CA SER A 103 -6.48 1.77 -13.27
C SER A 103 -5.10 1.49 -12.69
N ILE A 104 -4.66 0.26 -12.87
CA ILE A 104 -3.31 -0.21 -12.60
C ILE A 104 -2.41 0.18 -13.77
N ILE A 105 -1.28 0.81 -13.48
CA ILE A 105 -0.24 1.10 -14.47
C ILE A 105 1.09 0.51 -14.02
N GLY A 106 1.83 -0.04 -14.98
CA GLY A 106 3.17 -0.57 -14.73
C GLY A 106 4.16 0.58 -14.51
N GLN A 107 4.26 1.06 -13.27
CA GLN A 107 5.15 2.16 -12.90
C GLN A 107 5.86 1.84 -11.59
N SER A 108 7.18 1.66 -11.64
CA SER A 108 7.97 1.24 -10.47
C SER A 108 8.31 2.39 -9.51
N MET A 109 8.36 3.63 -10.00
CA MET A 109 8.72 4.83 -9.22
C MET A 109 7.72 5.96 -9.47
N PRO A 110 7.41 6.81 -8.48
CA PRO A 110 6.45 7.91 -8.67
C PRO A 110 7.04 9.07 -9.47
N HIS A 111 6.20 9.76 -10.23
CA HIS A 111 6.46 11.10 -10.70
C HIS A 111 6.08 12.16 -9.64
N ASN A 112 6.39 13.42 -9.94
CA ASN A 112 6.28 14.51 -8.96
C ASN A 112 4.85 14.76 -8.46
N LYS A 113 3.83 14.38 -9.24
CA LYS A 113 2.40 14.57 -8.97
C LYS A 113 1.61 13.28 -9.11
N ASP A 114 2.20 12.16 -8.75
CA ASP A 114 1.46 10.90 -8.72
C ASP A 114 0.84 10.71 -7.34
N ASP A 115 -0.33 10.11 -7.33
CA ASP A 115 -0.91 9.44 -6.19
C ASP A 115 -0.32 8.03 -6.09
N ILE A 116 -0.43 7.41 -4.93
CA ILE A 116 -0.34 5.97 -4.76
C ILE A 116 -1.73 5.42 -4.48
N LEU A 117 -2.06 4.29 -5.11
CA LEU A 117 -3.31 3.57 -4.92
C LEU A 117 -2.99 2.21 -4.30
N TYR A 118 -3.78 1.84 -3.30
CA TYR A 118 -3.81 0.53 -2.67
C TYR A 118 -5.20 -0.06 -2.96
N LEU A 119 -5.26 -1.05 -3.84
CA LEU A 119 -6.49 -1.70 -4.27
C LEU A 119 -6.61 -3.02 -3.52
N PHE A 120 -7.73 -3.23 -2.83
CA PHE A 120 -7.99 -4.43 -2.04
C PHE A 120 -8.92 -5.38 -2.79
N GLN A 121 -8.82 -6.68 -2.51
CA GLN A 121 -9.69 -7.69 -3.14
C GLN A 121 -11.19 -7.48 -2.86
N ASN A 122 -11.52 -6.77 -1.78
CA ASN A 122 -12.90 -6.41 -1.43
C ASN A 122 -13.42 -5.12 -2.11
N ASP A 123 -12.78 -4.66 -3.18
CA ASP A 123 -13.04 -3.41 -3.91
C ASP A 123 -12.77 -2.11 -3.13
N GLN A 124 -12.25 -2.18 -1.89
CA GLN A 124 -11.77 -0.97 -1.21
C GLN A 124 -10.56 -0.40 -1.95
N VAL A 125 -10.49 0.92 -2.03
CA VAL A 125 -9.32 1.63 -2.57
C VAL A 125 -8.90 2.71 -1.58
N ILE A 126 -7.61 2.73 -1.23
CA ILE A 126 -7.00 3.84 -0.52
C ILE A 126 -6.12 4.58 -1.52
N ARG A 127 -6.45 5.84 -1.79
CA ARG A 127 -5.73 6.71 -2.74
C ARG A 127 -5.12 7.89 -2.00
N VAL A 128 -3.80 8.07 -2.17
CA VAL A 128 -3.02 9.02 -1.37
C VAL A 128 -2.11 9.87 -2.24
N ASN A 129 -2.13 11.19 -2.04
CA ASN A 129 -1.04 12.05 -2.46
C ASN A 129 -0.30 12.59 -1.23
N CYS A 130 1.02 12.52 -1.28
CA CYS A 130 1.87 12.98 -0.21
C CYS A 130 3.24 13.39 -0.74
N LYS A 131 4.05 14.01 0.11
CA LYS A 131 5.41 14.40 -0.26
C LYS A 131 6.37 13.22 -0.31
N GLU A 132 6.26 12.31 0.64
CA GLU A 132 7.19 11.19 0.82
C GLU A 132 6.46 9.96 1.38
N ILE A 133 6.82 8.78 0.88
CA ILE A 133 6.44 7.50 1.46
C ILE A 133 7.70 6.76 1.88
N ARG A 134 7.71 6.23 3.11
CA ARG A 134 8.76 5.34 3.57
C ARG A 134 8.20 3.95 3.82
N PHE A 135 8.80 2.96 3.19
CA PHE A 135 8.73 1.58 3.60
C PHE A 135 9.63 1.39 4.83
N ILE A 136 9.05 0.90 5.92
CA ILE A 136 9.73 0.64 7.18
C ILE A 136 9.44 -0.80 7.59
N ILE A 137 10.50 -1.59 7.78
CA ILE A 137 10.39 -2.92 8.37
C ILE A 137 10.11 -2.75 9.87
N GLY A 138 9.03 -3.34 10.36
CA GLY A 138 8.73 -3.35 11.79
C GLY A 138 9.46 -4.50 12.47
N THR A 139 10.10 -4.22 13.60
CA THR A 139 10.75 -5.25 14.44
C THR A 139 9.96 -5.57 15.70
N GLU A 140 9.08 -4.65 16.15
CA GLU A 140 7.98 -4.85 17.13
C GLU A 140 7.08 -3.59 17.07
N GLU A 141 5.76 -3.75 17.26
CA GLU A 141 4.67 -2.73 17.17
C GLU A 141 5.01 -1.40 16.44
N ILE A 142 4.78 -1.36 15.12
CA ILE A 142 4.49 -0.09 14.41
C ILE A 142 3.03 0.25 14.64
#